data_AF-A0A9E3LQX9-F1
#
_entry.id   AF-A0A9E3LQX9-F1
#
_cell.length_a   1.000
_cell.length_b   1.000
_cell.length_c   1.000
_cell.angle_alpha   90.00
_cell.angle_beta   90.00
_cell.angle_gamma   90.00
#
_symmetry.space_group_name_H-M   'P 1'
#
loop_
_entity.id
_entity.type
_entity.pdbx_description
1 polymer ?
#
loop_
_entity_poly.entity_id
_entity_poly.type
_entity_poly.pdbx_seq_one_letter_code
_entity_poly.pdbx_strand_id
1 'polypeptide(L)' 'MSRAVFVPTDTIAWKLAERFALLIGRLRLAVGAAMDDNGPLRSVGARIWNRVTDAVERFGVIAANPVPRTRRRVEPVVMA' A
#
# COMPACT_ATOMS: atom_id res chain seq x y z
N MET A 1 4.79 -2.88 -26.53
CA MET A 1 5.40 -1.65 -25.99
C MET A 1 4.50 -1.16 -24.84
N SER A 2 4.94 -1.30 -23.58
CA SER A 2 4.10 -0.94 -22.42
C SER A 2 4.10 0.58 -22.23
N ARG A 3 2.91 1.21 -22.26
CA ARG A 3 2.75 2.66 -22.03
C ARG A 3 3.02 2.95 -20.56
N ALA A 4 4.11 3.67 -20.26
CA ALA A 4 4.32 4.23 -18.94
C ALA A 4 3.19 5.23 -18.65
N VAL A 5 2.30 4.87 -17.72
CA VAL A 5 1.25 5.78 -17.25
C VAL A 5 1.93 6.84 -16.39
N PHE A 6 2.00 8.06 -16.91
CA PHE A 6 2.46 9.21 -16.14
C PHE A 6 1.39 9.50 -15.07
N VAL A 7 1.69 9.17 -13.82
CA VAL A 7 0.84 9.53 -12.67
C VAL A 7 1.31 10.89 -12.18
N PRO A 8 0.52 11.97 -12.32
CA PRO A 8 0.90 13.27 -11.81
C PRO A 8 1.09 13.20 -10.28
N THR A 9 2.16 13.82 -9.80
CA THR A 9 2.52 13.91 -8.36
C THR A 9 1.47 14.66 -7.53
N ASP A 10 0.52 15.34 -8.18
CA ASP A 10 -0.49 16.13 -7.49
C ASP A 10 -1.78 15.34 -7.24
N THR A 11 -1.84 14.10 -7.72
CA THR A 11 -3.01 13.22 -7.57
C THR A 11 -3.22 12.79 -6.11
N ILE A 12 -4.47 12.52 -5.75
CA ILE A 12 -4.83 11.93 -4.45
C ILE A 12 -4.05 10.62 -4.21
N ALA A 13 -3.80 9.85 -5.26
CA ALA A 13 -3.02 8.62 -5.21
C ALA A 13 -1.56 8.87 -4.79
N TRP A 14 -0.91 9.90 -5.32
CA TRP A 14 0.45 10.27 -4.94
C TRP A 14 0.55 10.74 -3.48
N LYS A 15 -0.36 11.64 -3.06
CA LYS A 15 -0.42 12.10 -1.66
C LYS A 15 -0.70 10.97 -0.68
N LEU A 16 -1.51 9.99 -1.08
CA LEU A 16 -1.77 8.79 -0.27
C LEU A 16 -0.51 7.91 -0.18
N ALA A 17 0.23 7.75 -1.28
CA ALA A 17 1.50 7.01 -1.31
C ALA A 17 2.56 7.67 -0.40
N GLU A 18 2.69 9.00 -0.41
CA GLU A 18 3.60 9.73 0.49
C GLU A 18 3.24 9.53 1.97
N ARG A 19 1.95 9.62 2.32
CA ARG A 19 1.48 9.35 3.69
C ARG A 19 1.74 7.91 4.11
N PHE A 20 1.57 6.96 3.20
CA PHE A 20 1.88 5.55 3.44
C PHE A 20 3.38 5.32 3.66
N ALA A 21 4.24 5.94 2.85
CA ALA A 21 5.69 5.86 3.01
C ALA A 21 6.12 6.42 4.38
N LEU A 22 5.56 7.57 4.81
CA LEU A 22 5.81 8.14 6.13
C LEU A 22 5.35 7.22 7.27
N LEU A 23 4.18 6.60 7.14
CA LEU A 23 3.65 5.65 8.13
C LEU A 23 4.58 4.44 8.27
N ILE A 24 5.01 3.86 7.16
CA ILE A 24 5.92 2.70 7.12
C ILE A 24 7.28 3.07 7.73
N GLY A 25 7.82 4.24 7.42
CA GLY A 25 9.06 4.74 8.03
C GLY A 25 8.94 4.88 9.54
N ARG A 26 7.85 5.45 10.05
CA ARG A 26 7.58 5.56 11.49
C ARG A 26 7.40 4.20 12.16
N LEU A 27 6.70 3.28 11.50
CA LEU A 27 6.52 1.91 12.00
C LEU A 27 7.86 1.18 12.11
N ARG A 28 8.76 1.36 11.12
CA ARG A 28 10.12 0.79 11.16
C ARG A 28 10.89 1.27 12.37
N LEU A 29 10.85 2.57 12.65
CA LEU A 29 11.56 3.17 13.79
C LEU A 29 10.98 2.69 15.12
N ALA A 30 9.66 2.64 15.25
CA ALA A 30 9.00 2.17 16.47
C ALA A 30 9.26 0.68 16.73
N VAL A 31 9.20 -0.16 15.69
CA VAL A 31 9.53 -1.58 15.79
C VAL A 31 11.02 -1.76 16.13
N GLY A 32 11.92 -1.05 15.44
CA GLY A 32 13.36 -1.11 15.71
C GLY A 32 13.70 -0.76 17.15
N ALA A 33 13.18 0.37 17.65
CA ALA A 33 13.37 0.78 19.04
C ALA A 33 12.83 -0.27 20.04
N ALA A 34 11.61 -0.77 19.83
CA ALA A 34 11.02 -1.79 20.70
C ALA A 34 11.77 -3.14 20.67
N MET A 35 12.45 -3.45 19.57
CA MET A 35 13.26 -4.66 19.42
C MET A 35 14.63 -4.57 20.08
N ASP A 36 15.29 -3.41 19.98
CA ASP A 36 16.62 -3.22 20.57
C ASP A 36 16.56 -3.34 22.10
N ASP A 37 15.42 -2.95 22.68
CA ASP A 37 15.13 -3.12 24.11
C ASP A 37 14.72 -4.55 24.51
N ASN A 38 14.36 -5.43 23.55
CA ASN A 38 13.80 -6.75 23.83
C ASN A 38 14.24 -7.82 22.81
N GLY A 39 15.34 -8.53 23.12
CA GLY A 39 15.89 -9.62 22.30
C GLY A 39 14.87 -10.65 21.77
N PRO A 40 13.90 -11.13 22.56
CA PRO A 40 12.86 -12.07 22.08
C PRO A 40 11.91 -11.47 21.04
N LEU A 41 11.60 -10.17 21.14
CA LEU A 41 10.69 -9.45 20.24
C LEU A 41 11.33 -9.15 18.89
N ARG A 42 12.66 -9.19 18.81
CA ARG A 42 13.43 -9.01 17.56
C ARG A 42 13.02 -9.96 16.45
N SER A 43 12.76 -11.23 16.77
CA SER A 43 12.29 -12.21 15.78
C SER A 43 10.83 -11.99 15.34
N VAL A 44 9.99 -11.43 16.22
CA VAL A 44 8.57 -11.18 15.96
C VAL A 44 8.41 -9.95 15.10
N GLY A 45 9.06 -8.84 15.48
CA GLY A 45 9.00 -7.61 14.68
C GLY A 45 9.64 -7.80 13.30
N ALA A 46 10.64 -8.68 13.14
CA ALA A 46 11.26 -8.94 11.85
C ALA A 46 10.25 -9.64 10.91
N ARG A 47 9.47 -10.58 11.46
CA ARG A 47 8.37 -11.23 10.74
C ARG A 47 7.25 -10.26 10.40
N ILE A 48 6.88 -9.36 11.31
CA ILE A 48 5.89 -8.32 11.04
C ILE A 48 6.39 -7.39 9.93
N TRP A 49 7.64 -6.94 10.00
CA TRP A 49 8.24 -6.07 9.00
C TRP A 49 8.30 -6.73 7.62
N ASN A 50 8.68 -8.00 7.55
CA ASN A 50 8.69 -8.74 6.29
C ASN A 50 7.28 -8.83 5.69
N ARG A 51 6.25 -9.13 6.50
CA ARG A 51 4.85 -9.16 6.01
C ARG A 51 4.36 -7.81 5.52
N VAL A 52 4.73 -6.72 6.19
CA VAL A 52 4.38 -5.36 5.76
C VAL A 52 5.06 -5.04 4.43
N THR A 53 6.33 -5.39 4.27
CA THR A 53 7.08 -5.16 3.03
C THR A 53 6.48 -5.95 1.86
N ASP A 54 6.16 -7.22 2.08
CA ASP A 54 5.44 -8.08 1.13
C ASP A 54 4.11 -7.47 0.67
N ALA A 55 3.33 -6.93 1.63
CA ALA A 55 2.05 -6.31 1.33
C ALA A 55 2.21 -5.02 0.49
N VAL A 56 3.25 -4.23 0.77
CA VAL A 56 3.57 -3.01 0.02
C VAL A 56 4.01 -3.34 -1.40
N GLU A 57 4.85 -4.35 -1.60
CA GLU A 57 5.24 -4.80 -2.94
C GLU A 57 4.04 -5.27 -3.75
N ARG A 58 3.16 -6.09 -3.16
CA ARG A 58 1.92 -6.53 -3.81
C ARG A 58 1.01 -5.34 -4.17
N PHE A 59 0.90 -4.36 -3.28
CA PHE A 59 0.12 -3.15 -3.56
C PHE A 59 0.74 -2.34 -4.71
N GLY A 60 2.06 -2.22 -4.74
CA GLY A 60 2.80 -1.59 -5.84
C GLY A 60 2.51 -2.25 -7.19
N VAL A 61 2.50 -3.59 -7.23
CA VAL A 61 2.15 -4.36 -8.45
C VAL A 61 0.71 -4.10 -8.90
N ILE A 62 -0.24 -4.06 -7.96
CA ILE A 62 -1.65 -3.75 -8.24
C ILE A 62 -1.81 -2.30 -8.75
N ALA A 63 -1.11 -1.36 -8.13
CA ALA A 63 -1.12 0.05 -8.54
C ALA A 63 -0.48 0.25 -9.92
N ALA A 64 0.56 -0.52 -10.26
CA ALA A 64 1.21 -0.50 -11.57
C ALA A 64 0.38 -1.17 -12.68
N ASN A 65 -0.49 -2.12 -12.31
CA ASN A 65 -1.38 -2.83 -13.24
C ASN A 65 -2.85 -2.67 -12.80
N PRO A 66 -3.41 -1.45 -12.86
CA PRO A 66 -4.78 -1.22 -12.44
C PRO A 66 -5.73 -1.98 -13.37
N VAL A 67 -6.32 -3.06 -12.87
CA VAL A 67 -7.35 -3.81 -13.61
C VAL A 67 -8.51 -2.84 -13.91
N PRO A 68 -8.89 -2.64 -15.18
CA PRO A 68 -10.03 -1.79 -15.52
C PRO A 68 -11.27 -2.36 -14.84
N ARG A 69 -11.79 -1.67 -13.82
CA ARG A 69 -13.09 -2.00 -13.26
C ARG A 69 -14.14 -1.61 -14.28
N THR A 70 -14.72 -2.58 -14.96
CA THR A 70 -15.93 -2.39 -15.77
C THR A 70 -16.98 -1.81 -14.83
N ARG A 71 -17.29 -0.51 -14.97
CA ARG A 71 -18.45 0.08 -14.31
C ARG A 71 -19.68 -0.62 -14.89
N ARG A 72 -20.17 -1.66 -14.21
CA ARG A 72 -21.50 -2.19 -14.48
C ARG A 72 -22.47 -1.09 -14.08
N ARG A 73 -22.92 -0.30 -15.06
CA ARG A 73 -24.00 0.66 -14.89
C ARG A 73 -25.22 -0.16 -14.49
N VAL A 74 -25.54 -0.17 -13.20
CA VAL A 74 -26.82 -0.70 -12.73
C VAL A 74 -27.85 0.33 -13.16
N GLU A 75 -28.55 0.05 -14.24
CA GLU A 75 -29.69 0.86 -14.64
C GLU A 75 -30.79 0.64 -13.59
N PRO A 76 -31.28 1.69 -12.91
CA PRO A 76 -32.36 1.52 -11.95
C PRO A 76 -33.59 1.01 -12.69
N VAL A 77 -34.05 -0.20 -12.34
CA VAL A 77 -35.34 -0.72 -12.79
C VAL A 77 -36.41 0.14 -12.11
N VAL A 78 -36.93 1.14 -12.84
CA VAL A 78 -38.13 1.84 -12.45
C VAL A 78 -39.28 0.88 -12.74
N MET A 79 -39.88 0.31 -11.69
CA MET A 79 -41.15 -0.40 -11.83
C MET A 79 -42.24 0.64 -12.08
N ALA A 80 -42.89 0.53 -13.25
CA ALA A 80 -44.11 1.24 -13.60
C ALA A 80 -45.33 0.56 -12.98
#